data_AF-A0A5N5P8Q1-F1
#
_entry.id   AF-A0A5N5P8Q1-F1
#
_cell.length_a   1.000
_cell.length_b   1.000
_cell.length_c   1.000
_cell.angle_alpha   90.00
_cell.angle_beta   90.00
_cell.angle_gamma   90.00
#
_symmetry.space_group_name_H-M   'P 1'
#
loop_
_entity.id
_entity.type
_entity.pdbx_description
1 polymer ?
#
loop_
_entity_poly.entity_id
_entity_poly.type
_entity_poly.pdbx_seq_one_letter_code
_entity_poly.pdbx_strand_id
1 'polypeptide(L)' 'MAVPSGEDVYATLLLTDSYLPGALVLAHSLRDANTTKKLAVFVTLDTVSVEVVSQLKVSTQWPHLLSLSRIR' A
#
# COMPACT_ATOMS: atom_id res chain seq x y z
N MET A 1 7.70 -15.83 25.89
CA MET A 1 7.36 -15.51 24.48
C MET A 1 7.83 -14.09 24.24
N ALA A 2 8.84 -13.87 23.40
CA ALA A 2 9.32 -12.53 23.09
C ALA A 2 8.25 -11.85 22.23
N VAL A 3 7.56 -10.85 22.78
CA VAL A 3 6.73 -9.96 21.97
C VAL A 3 7.68 -9.11 21.14
N PRO A 4 7.70 -9.21 19.80
CA PRO A 4 8.47 -8.26 19.02
C PRO A 4 7.87 -6.88 19.33
N SER A 5 8.67 -6.00 19.91
CA SER A 5 8.36 -4.59 20.11
C SER A 5 8.50 -3.85 18.77
N GLY A 6 7.92 -4.42 17.72
CA GLY A 6 7.93 -3.92 16.35
C GLY A 6 6.50 -3.57 15.96
N GLU A 7 6.31 -2.41 15.37
CA GLU A 7 5.02 -2.00 14.85
C GLU A 7 4.60 -2.95 13.71
N ASP A 8 3.38 -3.50 13.80
CA ASP A 8 2.83 -4.30 12.70
C ASP A 8 2.31 -3.41 11.57
N VAL A 9 2.59 -3.80 10.33
CA VAL A 9 2.14 -3.10 9.13
C VAL A 9 1.40 -4.06 8.19
N TYR A 10 0.29 -3.60 7.65
CA TYR A 10 -0.35 -4.23 6.49
C TYR A 10 0.26 -3.64 5.23
N ALA A 11 0.98 -4.47 4.49
CA ALA A 11 1.60 -4.07 3.25
C ALA A 11 0.94 -4.74 2.04
N THR A 12 0.77 -4.00 0.95
CA THR A 12 0.34 -4.53 -0.36
C THR A 12 1.28 -4.09 -1.46
N LEU A 13 1.29 -4.81 -2.58
CA LEU A 13 2.17 -4.56 -3.73
C LEU A 13 1.33 -4.30 -4.98
N LEU A 14 1.51 -3.13 -5.57
CA LEU A 14 0.97 -2.74 -6.87
C LEU A 14 2.05 -2.90 -7.95
N LEU A 15 1.82 -3.88 -8.82
CA LEU A 15 2.67 -4.13 -9.98
C LEU A 15 2.13 -3.46 -11.26
N THR A 16 0.84 -3.20 -11.35
CA THR A 16 0.19 -2.62 -12.53
C THR A 16 -0.98 -1.75 -12.12
N ASP A 17 -1.44 -0.89 -13.02
CA ASP A 17 -2.56 0.02 -12.80
C ASP A 17 -3.87 -0.72 -12.47
N SER A 18 -4.06 -1.93 -13.02
CA SER A 18 -5.23 -2.77 -12.77
C SER A 18 -5.37 -3.22 -11.32
N TYR A 19 -4.31 -3.11 -10.51
CA TYR A 19 -4.31 -3.52 -9.10
C TYR A 19 -4.79 -2.40 -8.17
N LEU A 20 -4.88 -1.16 -8.67
CA LEU A 20 -5.36 -0.01 -7.92
C LEU A 20 -6.75 -0.22 -7.28
N PRO A 21 -7.81 -0.63 -8.01
CA PRO A 21 -9.12 -0.81 -7.38
C PRO A 21 -9.09 -1.87 -6.26
N GLY A 22 -8.31 -2.93 -6.42
CA GLY A 22 -8.13 -3.96 -5.40
C GLY A 22 -7.45 -3.42 -4.14
N ALA A 23 -6.40 -2.61 -4.28
CA ALA A 23 -5.73 -2.02 -3.13
C ALA A 23 -6.59 -0.99 -2.42
N LEU A 24 -7.36 -0.18 -3.14
CA LEU A 24 -8.31 0.76 -2.52
C LEU A 24 -9.38 0.02 -1.70
N VAL A 25 -9.95 -1.05 -2.24
CA VAL A 25 -10.92 -1.90 -1.52
C VAL A 25 -10.27 -2.54 -0.29
N LEU A 26 -9.03 -3.03 -0.40
CA LEU A 26 -8.30 -3.59 0.74
C LEU A 26 -8.08 -2.55 1.84
N ALA A 27 -7.59 -1.36 1.49
CA ALA A 27 -7.34 -0.29 2.45
C ALA A 27 -8.63 0.15 3.15
N HIS A 28 -9.71 0.29 2.37
CA HIS A 28 -11.02 0.63 2.90
C HIS A 28 -11.52 -0.45 3.86
N SER A 29 -11.46 -1.72 3.46
CA SER A 29 -11.92 -2.85 4.30
C SER A 29 -11.15 -2.94 5.62
N LEU A 30 -9.83 -2.68 5.59
CA LEU A 30 -9.00 -2.69 6.79
C LEU A 30 -9.33 -1.51 7.72
N ARG A 31 -9.63 -0.33 7.16
CA ARG A 31 -10.07 0.84 7.93
C ARG A 31 -11.45 0.64 8.54
N ASP A 32 -12.37 0.05 7.78
CA ASP A 32 -13.72 -0.29 8.23
C ASP A 32 -13.70 -1.38 9.31
N ALA A 33 -12.73 -2.30 9.25
CA ALA A 33 -12.44 -3.26 10.31
C ALA A 33 -11.73 -2.64 11.53
N ASN A 34 -11.65 -1.31 11.60
CA ASN A 34 -11.05 -0.56 12.70
C ASN A 34 -9.57 -0.88 12.96
N THR A 35 -8.80 -1.19 11.91
CA THR A 35 -7.36 -1.45 12.07
C THR A 35 -6.62 -0.23 12.63
N THR A 36 -5.82 -0.46 13.67
CA THR A 36 -4.87 0.51 14.22
C THR A 36 -3.45 0.32 13.66
N LYS A 37 -3.24 -0.72 12.85
CA LYS A 37 -1.95 -1.05 12.25
C LYS A 37 -1.65 -0.12 11.07
N LYS A 38 -0.36 0.13 10.82
CA LYS A 38 0.08 0.98 9.71
C LYS A 38 -0.26 0.30 8.38
N LEU A 39 -0.51 1.10 7.34
CA LEU A 39 -0.78 0.63 5.98
C LEU A 39 0.33 1.10 5.06
N ALA A 40 0.90 0.18 4.29
CA ALA A 40 1.95 0.46 3.32
C ALA A 40 1.59 -0.09 1.94
N VAL A 41 1.88 0.69 0.89
CA VAL A 41 1.74 0.26 -0.49
C VAL A 41 3.09 0.35 -1.19
N PHE A 42 3.51 -0.76 -1.77
CA PHE A 42 4.67 -0.84 -2.64
C PHE A 42 4.21 -0.65 -4.08
N VAL A 43 4.89 0.22 -4.84
CA VAL A 43 4.58 0.46 -6.26
C VAL A 43 5.83 0.30 -7.11
N THR A 44 5.68 -0.29 -8.29
CA THR A 44 6.76 -0.34 -9.30
C THR A 44 6.57 0.80 -10.31
N LEU A 45 7.41 1.83 -10.23
CA LEU A 45 7.33 3.02 -11.10
C LEU A 45 7.61 2.73 -12.59
N ASP A 46 8.12 1.54 -12.91
CA ASP A 46 8.35 1.07 -14.29
C ASP A 46 7.05 0.69 -15.01
N THR A 47 6.04 0.25 -14.26
CA THR A 47 4.82 -0.38 -14.78
C THR A 47 3.53 0.28 -14.29
N VAL A 48 3.63 1.15 -13.27
CA VAL A 48 2.49 1.88 -12.71
C VAL A 48 2.53 3.33 -13.17
N SER A 49 1.40 3.81 -13.69
CA SER A 49 1.27 5.17 -14.21
C SER A 49 1.36 6.23 -13.10
N VAL A 50 1.88 7.41 -13.46
CA VAL A 50 2.02 8.55 -12.53
C VAL A 50 0.68 9.00 -11.95
N GLU A 51 -0.41 8.87 -12.72
CA GLU A 51 -1.77 9.14 -12.24
C GLU A 51 -2.17 8.21 -11.09
N VAL A 52 -1.91 6.91 -11.21
CA VAL A 52 -2.20 5.90 -10.18
C VAL A 52 -1.39 6.19 -8.91
N VAL A 53 -0.11 6.52 -9.04
CA VAL A 53 0.74 6.90 -7.91
C VAL A 53 0.23 8.18 -7.25
N SER A 54 -0.23 9.16 -8.04
CA SER A 54 -0.80 10.41 -7.53
C SER A 54 -2.11 10.16 -6.77
N GLN A 55 -2.98 9.29 -7.29
CA GLN A 55 -4.20 8.88 -6.61
C GLN A 55 -3.93 8.15 -5.28
N LEU A 56 -2.90 7.30 -5.23
CA LEU A 56 -2.47 6.66 -3.99
C LEU A 56 -1.93 7.66 -2.96
N LYS A 57 -1.19 8.69 -3.40
CA LYS A 57 -0.70 9.77 -2.51
C LYS A 57 -1.83 10.65 -1.98
N VAL A 58 -2.84 10.93 -2.80
CA VAL A 58 -4.02 11.70 -2.41
C VAL A 58 -4.95 10.89 -1.51
N SER A 59 -4.95 9.56 -1.65
CA SER A 59 -5.71 8.68 -0.77
C SER A 59 -5.15 8.70 0.65
N THR A 60 -5.88 9.31 1.57
CA THR A 60 -5.60 9.37 3.01
C THR A 60 -5.46 7.99 3.68
N GLN A 61 -5.87 6.93 2.97
CA GLN A 61 -5.82 5.55 3.44
C GLN A 61 -4.40 4.95 3.44
N TRP A 62 -3.49 5.47 2.60
CA TRP A 62 -2.13 4.94 2.39
C TRP A 62 -1.04 5.90 2.90
N PRO A 63 -0.71 5.85 4.20
CA PRO A 63 0.29 6.76 4.77
C PRO A 63 1.72 6.47 4.30
N HIS A 64 2.02 5.25 3.86
CA HIS A 64 3.37 4.86 3.43
C HIS A 64 3.37 4.32 2.01
N LEU A 65 3.90 5.11 1.08
CA LEU A 65 4.09 4.71 -0.31
C LEU A 65 5.57 4.50 -0.59
N LEU A 66 5.92 3.27 -0.98
CA LEU A 66 7.29 2.83 -1.18
C LEU A 66 7.48 2.44 -2.65
N SER A 67 8.41 3.12 -3.33
CA SER A 67 8.78 2.75 -4.70
C SER A 67 9.74 1.57 -4.69
N LEU A 68 9.46 0.56 -5.52
CA LEU A 68 10.34 -0.59 -5.73
C LEU A 68 10.95 -0.57 -7.12
N SER A 69 12.25 -0.91 -7.18
CA SER A 69 12.98 -1.17 -8.41
C SER A 69 12.98 -2.67 -8.68
N ARG A 70 12.69 -3.08 -9.93
CA ARG A 70 12.73 -4.50 -10.31
C ARG A 70 14.18 -4.96 -10.48
N ILE A 71 14.54 -6.06 -9.82
CA ILE A 71 15.85 -6.71 -9.99
C ILE A 71 15.71 -7.68 -11.18
N ARG A 72 16.63 -7.58 -12.15
CA ARG A 72 16.69 -8.47 -13.32
C ARG A 72 17.64 -9.63 -13.08
#